data_AF-A0A1H3BX84-F1
#
_entry.id   AF-A0A1H3BX84-F1
#
_cell.length_a   1.000
_cell.length_b   1.000
_cell.length_c   1.000
_cell.angle_alpha   90.00
_cell.angle_beta   90.00
_cell.angle_gamma   90.00
#
_symmetry.space_group_name_H-M   'P 1'
#
loop_
_entity.id
_entity.type
_entity.pdbx_description
1 polymer ?
#
loop_
_entity_poly.entity_id
_entity_poly.type
_entity_poly.pdbx_seq_one_letter_code
_entity_poly.pdbx_strand_id
1 'polypeptide(L)' 'MTTIKIVSDFACPFCYIGFSIAERLIKENPDINIEWIPYELNPALPIEGGNLKDGIPQ' A
#
# COMPACT_ATOMS: atom_id res chain seq x y z
N MET A 1 -10.92 12.27 -17.35
CA MET A 1 -10.35 11.04 -16.77
C MET A 1 -9.22 11.44 -15.85
N THR A 2 -9.37 11.17 -14.55
CA THR A 2 -8.41 11.55 -13.51
C THR A 2 -7.63 10.30 -13.10
N THR A 3 -6.30 10.35 -13.16
CA THR A 3 -5.46 9.24 -12.73
C THR A 3 -4.90 9.50 -11.34
N ILE A 4 -5.09 8.54 -10.44
CA ILE A 4 -4.55 8.56 -9.08
C ILE A 4 -3.44 7.52 -9.00
N LYS A 5 -2.26 7.93 -8.56
CA LYS A 5 -1.16 7.01 -8.28
C LYS A 5 -1.23 6.58 -6.82
N ILE A 6 -1.25 5.26 -6.59
CA ILE A 6 -1.20 4.69 -5.25
C ILE A 6 0.15 4.00 -5.09
N VAL A 7 0.95 4.51 -4.16
CA VAL A 7 2.24 3.95 -3.77
C VAL A 7 1.99 2.98 -2.61
N SER A 8 2.37 1.71 -2.76
CA SER A 8 2.03 0.67 -1.77
C SER A 8 3.08 -0.42 -1.64
N ASP A 9 3.16 -0.98 -0.44
CA ASP A 9 3.95 -2.17 -0.08
C ASP A 9 3.01 -3.23 0.52
N PHE A 10 3.27 -4.51 0.28
CA PHE A 10 2.51 -5.63 0.86
C PHE A 10 2.68 -5.77 2.38
N ALA A 11 3.80 -5.32 2.95
CA ALA A 11 4.05 -5.36 4.40
C ALA A 11 3.28 -4.27 5.18
N CYS A 12 2.66 -3.32 4.48
CA CYS A 12 2.01 -2.14 5.04
C CYS A 12 0.54 -2.43 5.43
N PRO A 13 0.18 -2.47 6.74
CA PRO A 13 -1.20 -2.75 7.15
C PRO A 13 -2.18 -1.66 6.71
N PHE A 14 -1.74 -0.40 6.64
CA PHE A 14 -2.58 0.72 6.18
C PHE A 14 -2.81 0.70 4.68
N CYS A 15 -1.86 0.19 3.90
CA CYS A 15 -1.98 0.05 2.46
C CYS A 15 -3.04 -1.01 2.12
N TYR A 16 -3.13 -2.08 2.92
CA TYR A 16 -4.22 -3.05 2.82
C TYR A 16 -5.61 -2.42 3.08
N ILE A 17 -5.73 -1.55 4.08
CA ILE A 17 -6.98 -0.78 4.32
C ILE A 17 -7.27 0.15 3.12
N GLY A 18 -6.24 0.83 2.63
CA GLY A 18 -6.32 1.71 1.46
C GLY A 18 -6.79 1.01 0.19
N PHE A 19 -6.48 -0.28 0.01
CA PHE A 19 -6.94 -1.06 -1.12
C PHE A 19 -8.48 -1.11 -1.21
N SER A 20 -9.18 -1.37 -0.11
CA SER A 20 -10.65 -1.38 -0.11
C SER A 20 -11.25 0.00 -0.44
N ILE A 21 -10.58 1.08 0.01
CA ILE A 21 -10.98 2.45 -0.33
C ILE A 21 -10.77 2.72 -1.83
N ALA A 22 -9.65 2.28 -2.39
CA ALA A 22 -9.34 2.38 -3.81
C ALA A 22 -10.36 1.64 -4.68
N GLU A 23 -10.73 0.41 -4.30
CA GLU A 23 -11.78 -0.37 -4.97
C GLU A 23 -13.13 0.33 -4.95
N ARG A 24 -13.51 0.90 -3.80
CA ARG A 24 -14.74 1.68 -3.67
C ARG A 24 -14.71 2.93 -4.55
N LEU A 25 -13.57 3.62 -4.59
CA LEU A 25 -13.40 4.85 -5.36
C LEU A 25 -13.63 4.62 -6.86
N ILE A 26 -13.02 3.59 -7.45
CA ILE A 26 -13.19 3.26 -8.88
C ILE A 26 -14.61 2.76 -9.19
N LYS A 27 -15.27 2.11 -8.22
CA LYS A 27 -16.66 1.64 -8.38
C LYS A 27 -17.66 2.79 -8.39
N GLU A 28 -17.46 3.78 -7.52
CA GLU A 28 -18.37 4.93 -7.39
C GLU A 28 -18.09 6.04 -8.43
N ASN A 29 -16.90 6.05 -9.05
CA ASN A 29 -16.46 7.13 -9.93
C ASN A 29 -15.81 6.59 -11.22
N PRO A 30 -16.60 6.39 -12.30
CA PRO A 30 -16.11 5.82 -13.56
C PRO A 30 -15.00 6.61 -14.27
N ASP A 31 -14.86 7.91 -13.97
CA ASP A 31 -13.84 8.78 -14.56
C ASP A 31 -12.47 8.67 -13.88
N ILE A 32 -12.38 7.91 -12.77
CA ILE A 32 -11.14 7.69 -12.02
C ILE A 32 -10.46 6.41 -12.50
N ASN A 33 -9.15 6.52 -12.77
CA ASN A 33 -8.27 5.38 -12.99
C ASN A 33 -7.19 5.33 -11.90
N ILE A 34 -6.79 4.13 -11.50
CA ILE A 34 -5.75 3.92 -10.49
C ILE A 34 -4.51 3.29 -11.14
N GLU A 35 -3.36 3.89 -10.86
CA GLU A 35 -2.04 3.36 -11.22
C GLU A 35 -1.33 2.92 -9.92
N TRP A 36 -1.00 1.64 -9.83
CA TRP A 36 -0.30 1.07 -8.67
C TRP A 36 1.21 1.19 -8.84
N ILE A 37 1.88 1.77 -7.86
CA ILE A 37 3.31 1.96 -7.82
C ILE A 37 3.87 1.12 -6.66
N PRO A 38 4.69 0.10 -6.93
CA PRO A 38 5.29 -0.69 -5.86
C PRO A 38 6.27 0.16 -5.06
N TYR A 39 6.32 -0.09 -3.76
CA TYR A 39 7.25 0.56 -2.85
C TYR A 39 7.82 -0.46 -1.87
N GLU A 40 9.06 -0.26 -1.48
CA GLU A 40 9.75 -1.05 -0.46
C GLU A 40 9.90 -0.19 0.80
N LEU A 41 9.12 -0.52 1.84
CA LEU A 41 9.08 0.23 3.10
C LEU A 41 10.39 0.15 3.87
N ASN A 42 11.06 -1.00 3.80
CA ASN A 42 12.32 -1.23 4.52
C ASN A 42 13.37 -1.89 3.62
N PRO A 43 14.12 -1.09 2.83
CA PRO A 43 15.18 -1.60 1.96
C PRO A 43 16.37 -2.25 2.70
N ALA A 44 16.45 -2.06 4.02
CA ALA A 44 17.47 -2.68 4.85
C ALA A 44 17.02 -4.02 5.45
N LEU A 45 15.77 -4.44 5.23
CA LEU A 45 15.27 -5.72 5.72
C LEU A 45 15.95 -6.86 4.93
N PRO A 46 16.58 -7.82 5.61
CA PRO A 46 17.19 -8.95 4.93
C PRO A 46 16.10 -9.91 4.39
N ILE A 47 16.48 -10.79 3.47
CA ILE A 47 15.52 -11.66 2.76
C ILE A 47 14.86 -12.70 3.68
N GLU A 48 15.55 -13.09 4.76
CA GLU A 48 15.02 -13.93 5.83
C GLU A 48 13.97 -13.21 6.71
N GLY A 49 13.79 -11.91 6.52
CA GLY A 49 12.87 -11.08 7.28
C GLY A 49 13.43 -10.61 8.63
N GLY A 50 12.55 -10.07 9.47
CA GLY A 50 12.90 -9.56 10.79
C GLY A 50 11.74 -9.71 11.76
N ASN A 51 12.04 -9.66 13.06
CA ASN A 51 11.00 -9.70 14.08
C ASN A 51 10.29 -8.34 14.16
N LEU A 52 8.99 -8.33 13.88
CA LEU A 52 8.18 -7.10 13.90
C LEU A 52 8.21 -6.39 15.26
N LYS A 53 8.41 -7.12 16.37
CA LYS A 53 8.45 -6.55 17.72
C LYS A 53 9.66 -5.65 17.94
N ASP A 54 10.72 -5.81 17.17
CA ASP A 54 11.95 -5.02 17.32
C ASP A 54 11.74 -3.56 16.86
N GLY A 55 10.77 -3.31 15.99
CA GLY A 55 10.48 -1.99 15.41
C GLY A 55 9.18 -1.33 15.88
N ILE A 56 8.36 -2.00 16.69
CA ILE A 56 7.07 -1.49 17.17
C ILE A 56 7.15 -1.23 18.67
N PRO A 57 6.98 0.03 19.13
CA PRO A 57 6.87 0.35 20.55
C PRO A 57 5.77 -0.51 21.20
N GLN A 58 6.11 -1.18 22.29
CA GLN A 58 5.16 -1.95 23.12
C GLN A 58 4.37 -1.01 24.04
#